data_AF-A0A7L3DA00-F1
#
_entry.id   AF-A0A7L3DA00-F1
#
_cell.length_a   1.000
_cell.length_b   1.000
_cell.length_c   1.000
_cell.angle_alpha   90.00
_cell.angle_beta   90.00
_cell.angle_gamma   90.00
#
_symmetry.space_group_name_H-M   'P 1'
#
loop_
_entity.id
_entity.type
_entity.pdbx_description
1 polymer ?
#
loop_
_entity_poly.entity_id
_entity_poly.type
_entity_poly.pdbx_seq_one_letter_code
_entity_poly.pdbx_strand_id
1 'polypeptide(L)'
;QAVMGVQVVVSLLAASVMQKMAPHCSFARWLLCNGSLHRYKHPSEEELCALAGKQRPKAKRDRRMNGVTDDKPLSVPRDINLRLDTSPITAVDALVLRYFLEYQWFVDFAVYAAAVYVFTEGYYCLADPQKETNIGVLWCLLTVVFSVKVFFTVMRHYFRSEEGGERSVCLTFAFFFLLLAMVALVIREDYLEFGLEPGLASVSSNLEGILKQRGWEWTLPLAKLAFKLGLVALCSFLGACLTFPGLRLAQTHLDALRMAADKPLTQL
;
A
#
# COMPACT_ATOMS: atom_id res chain seq x y z
N GLN A 1 1.30 -14.57 41.33
CA GLN A 1 1.86 -14.08 40.04
C GLN A 1 0.71 -13.61 39.18
N ALA A 2 0.68 -12.34 38.79
CA ALA A 2 -0.34 -11.84 37.87
C ALA A 2 -0.19 -12.59 36.54
N VAL A 3 -1.26 -13.28 36.12
CA VAL A 3 -1.25 -14.29 35.04
C VAL A 3 -1.18 -13.64 33.63
N MET A 4 -1.23 -12.32 33.53
CA MET A 4 -0.94 -11.58 32.29
C MET A 4 0.11 -10.50 32.56
N GLY A 5 1.23 -10.54 31.83
CA GLY A 5 2.23 -9.47 31.82
C GLY A 5 1.63 -8.17 31.28
N VAL A 6 2.15 -7.03 31.73
CA VAL A 6 1.65 -5.68 31.38
C VAL A 6 1.61 -5.50 29.86
N GLN A 7 2.60 -6.04 29.15
CA GLN A 7 2.64 -6.00 27.69
C GLN A 7 1.46 -6.71 27.01
N VAL A 8 0.99 -7.83 27.57
CA VAL A 8 -0.17 -8.58 27.02
C VAL A 8 -1.45 -7.78 27.20
N VAL A 9 -1.61 -7.12 28.36
CA VAL A 9 -2.76 -6.25 28.63
C VAL A 9 -2.78 -5.08 27.66
N VAL A 10 -1.64 -4.43 27.41
CA VAL A 10 -1.52 -3.33 26.46
C VAL A 10 -1.82 -3.80 25.03
N SER A 11 -1.33 -4.97 24.64
CA SER A 11 -1.63 -5.56 23.33
C SER A 11 -3.12 -5.89 23.16
N LEU A 12 -3.76 -6.47 24.18
CA LEU A 12 -5.20 -6.75 24.15
C LEU A 12 -6.04 -5.47 24.13
N LEU A 13 -5.61 -4.45 24.86
CA LEU A 13 -6.23 -3.13 24.85
C LEU A 13 -6.12 -2.51 23.45
N ALA A 14 -4.92 -2.50 22.85
CA ALA A 14 -4.69 -1.99 21.50
C ALA A 14 -5.55 -2.73 20.46
N ALA A 15 -5.64 -4.07 20.53
CA ALA A 15 -6.50 -4.85 19.66
C ALA A 15 -7.99 -4.52 19.84
N SER A 16 -8.43 -4.33 21.09
CA SER A 16 -9.81 -3.96 21.42
C SER A 16 -10.16 -2.53 20.94
N VAL A 17 -9.23 -1.60 21.10
CA VAL A 17 -9.34 -0.22 20.60
C VAL A 17 -9.40 -0.24 19.09
N MET A 18 -8.52 -0.96 18.42
CA MET A 18 -8.54 -1.10 16.95
C MET A 18 -9.89 -1.65 16.47
N GLN A 19 -10.42 -2.70 17.10
CA GLN A 19 -11.70 -3.30 16.70
C GLN A 19 -12.89 -2.34 16.91
N LYS A 20 -12.88 -1.55 17.99
CA LYS A 20 -13.96 -0.59 18.29
C LYS A 20 -13.84 0.74 17.53
N MET A 21 -12.62 1.20 17.26
CA MET A 21 -12.36 2.51 16.64
C MET A 21 -12.25 2.43 15.12
N ALA A 22 -11.97 1.26 14.52
CA ALA A 22 -11.95 1.08 13.07
C ALA A 22 -13.14 1.71 12.31
N PRO A 23 -14.41 1.58 12.76
CA PRO A 23 -15.54 2.23 12.07
C PRO A 23 -15.64 3.75 12.32
N HIS A 24 -15.17 4.26 13.45
CA HIS A 24 -15.42 5.66 13.87
C HIS A 24 -14.25 6.62 13.63
N CYS A 25 -13.01 6.19 13.91
CA CYS A 25 -11.81 6.99 13.74
C CYS A 25 -10.77 6.19 12.97
N SER A 26 -10.48 6.61 11.74
CA SER A 26 -9.43 6.03 10.91
C SER A 26 -8.46 7.13 10.51
N PHE A 27 -7.19 6.88 10.78
CA PHE A 27 -6.11 7.77 10.39
C PHE A 27 -5.99 7.82 8.86
N ALA A 28 -6.19 6.70 8.18
CA ALA A 28 -6.22 6.68 6.71
C ALA A 28 -7.34 7.54 6.11
N ARG A 29 -8.53 7.54 6.73
CA ARG A 29 -9.63 8.43 6.29
C ARG A 29 -9.26 9.89 6.48
N TRP A 30 -8.67 10.22 7.63
CA TRP A 30 -8.19 11.58 7.87
C TRP A 30 -7.15 12.00 6.83
N LEU A 31 -6.17 11.14 6.51
CA LEU A 31 -5.12 11.44 5.54
C LEU A 31 -5.67 11.78 4.14
N LEU A 32 -6.69 11.05 3.68
CA LEU A 32 -7.30 11.27 2.36
C LEU A 32 -8.38 12.35 2.35
N CYS A 33 -9.09 12.56 3.47
CA CYS A 33 -10.25 13.47 3.56
C CYS A 33 -9.95 14.77 4.33
N ASN A 34 -8.68 15.14 4.53
CA ASN A 34 -8.28 16.36 5.26
C ASN A 34 -8.61 17.68 4.52
N GLY A 35 -9.45 17.64 3.48
CA GLY A 35 -9.82 18.80 2.65
C GLY A 35 -8.75 19.26 1.65
N SER A 36 -7.57 18.63 1.64
CA SER A 36 -6.49 18.94 0.68
C SER A 36 -6.75 18.36 -0.72
N LEU A 37 -7.41 17.20 -0.81
CA LEU A 37 -7.76 16.61 -2.11
C LEU A 37 -9.11 17.12 -2.60
N HIS A 38 -9.11 17.64 -3.82
CA HIS A 38 -10.29 18.09 -4.53
C HIS A 38 -10.63 17.15 -5.69
N ARG A 39 -11.91 16.80 -5.80
CA ARG A 39 -12.46 16.09 -6.94
C ARG A 39 -13.16 17.08 -7.87
N TYR A 40 -12.97 16.91 -9.17
CA TYR A 40 -13.79 17.58 -10.17
C TYR A 40 -15.18 16.92 -10.24
N LYS A 41 -16.23 17.73 -10.08
CA LYS A 41 -17.60 17.27 -10.32
C LYS A 41 -17.79 17.03 -11.81
N HIS A 42 -18.63 16.05 -12.13
CA HIS A 42 -19.07 15.89 -13.50
C HIS A 42 -19.91 17.13 -13.88
N PRO A 43 -19.66 17.74 -15.04
CA PRO A 43 -20.48 18.87 -15.49
C PRO A 43 -21.90 18.37 -15.73
N SER A 44 -22.88 19.12 -15.26
CA SER A 44 -24.29 18.75 -15.45
C SER A 44 -24.69 18.85 -16.93
N GLU A 45 -25.69 18.08 -17.36
CA GLU A 45 -26.22 18.19 -18.73
C GLU A 45 -26.71 19.61 -19.05
N GLU A 46 -27.16 20.35 -18.03
CA GLU A 46 -27.58 21.74 -18.14
C GLU A 46 -26.41 22.69 -18.44
N GLU A 47 -25.27 22.53 -17.75
CA GLU A 47 -24.05 23.29 -18.00
C GLU A 47 -23.44 22.95 -19.36
N LEU A 48 -23.45 21.67 -19.75
CA LEU A 48 -22.99 21.21 -21.06
C LEU A 48 -23.86 21.77 -22.19
N CYS A 49 -25.18 21.82 -22.00
CA CYS A 49 -26.13 22.36 -22.97
C CYS A 49 -26.01 23.89 -23.09
N ALA A 50 -25.84 24.59 -21.96
CA ALA A 50 -25.60 26.02 -21.91
C ALA A 50 -24.27 26.41 -22.58
N LEU A 51 -23.19 25.67 -22.30
CA LEU A 51 -21.87 25.91 -22.90
C LEU A 51 -21.80 25.49 -24.38
N ALA A 52 -22.59 24.51 -24.81
CA ALA A 52 -22.71 24.11 -26.21
C ALA A 52 -23.60 25.05 -27.05
N GLY A 53 -24.17 26.10 -26.45
CA GLY A 53 -25.08 27.03 -27.12
C GLY A 53 -26.38 26.39 -27.60
N LYS A 54 -26.73 25.19 -27.11
CA LYS A 54 -27.96 24.49 -27.48
C LYS A 54 -29.08 24.92 -26.53
N GLN A 55 -30.20 25.37 -27.09
CA GLN A 55 -31.39 25.62 -26.27
C GLN A 55 -31.96 24.29 -25.74
N ARG A 56 -32.44 24.31 -24.49
CA ARG A 56 -33.13 23.18 -23.84
C ARG A 56 -34.07 22.48 -24.82
N PRO A 57 -34.11 21.13 -24.87
CA PRO A 57 -35.29 20.45 -25.40
C PRO A 57 -36.45 20.78 -24.46
N LYS A 58 -37.22 21.83 -24.77
CA LYS A 58 -38.49 22.11 -24.11
C LYS A 58 -39.31 20.83 -24.18
N ALA A 59 -39.69 20.28 -23.03
CA ALA A 59 -40.62 19.17 -22.93
C ALA A 59 -41.88 19.53 -23.73
N LYS A 60 -41.94 19.04 -24.97
CA LYS A 60 -43.02 19.33 -25.90
C LYS A 60 -44.16 18.39 -25.53
N ARG A 61 -45.05 18.91 -24.68
CA ARG A 61 -46.39 18.40 -24.45
C ARG A 61 -47.00 17.93 -25.77
N ASP A 62 -47.30 16.63 -25.81
CA ASP A 62 -48.11 15.87 -26.76
C ASP A 62 -48.14 16.36 -28.22
N ARG A 63 -47.36 15.68 -29.06
CA ARG A 63 -47.78 15.39 -30.43
C ARG A 63 -47.26 14.01 -30.83
N ARG A 64 -48.12 13.00 -30.65
CA ARG A 64 -47.93 11.67 -31.23
C ARG A 64 -47.78 11.82 -32.74
N MET A 65 -46.65 11.38 -33.29
CA MET A 65 -46.55 10.89 -34.66
C MET A 65 -45.32 9.98 -34.77
N ASN A 66 -45.53 8.79 -35.30
CA ASN A 66 -44.55 7.74 -35.54
C ASN A 66 -43.24 8.26 -36.15
N GLY A 67 -42.15 7.89 -35.49
CA GLY A 67 -40.78 8.03 -35.96
C GLY A 67 -39.90 7.73 -34.76
N VAL A 68 -39.05 6.70 -34.86
CA VAL A 68 -38.06 6.34 -33.85
C VAL A 68 -37.31 7.62 -33.46
N THR A 69 -37.61 8.16 -32.27
CA THR A 69 -36.75 9.13 -31.60
C THR A 69 -35.50 8.37 -31.24
N ASP A 70 -34.53 8.43 -32.16
CA ASP A 70 -33.15 8.14 -31.88
C ASP A 70 -32.77 9.06 -30.71
N ASP A 71 -32.63 8.50 -29.51
CA ASP A 71 -32.04 9.15 -28.33
C ASP A 71 -30.57 9.42 -28.67
N LYS A 72 -30.33 10.37 -29.58
CA LYS A 72 -28.99 10.79 -29.94
C LYS A 72 -28.40 11.44 -28.69
N PRO A 73 -27.34 10.85 -28.09
CA PRO A 73 -26.72 11.44 -26.92
C PRO A 73 -26.33 12.88 -27.28
N LEU A 74 -26.57 13.80 -26.34
CA LEU A 74 -26.25 15.22 -26.49
C LEU A 74 -24.82 15.36 -27.03
N SER A 75 -24.70 15.68 -28.32
CA SER A 75 -23.41 15.84 -28.97
C SER A 75 -22.82 17.18 -28.59
N VAL A 76 -21.92 17.14 -27.60
CA VAL A 76 -21.20 18.31 -27.09
C VAL A 76 -19.97 18.56 -28.00
N PRO A 77 -19.81 19.75 -28.58
CA PRO A 77 -18.60 20.13 -29.32
C PRO A 77 -17.32 19.90 -28.52
N ARG A 78 -16.25 19.41 -29.17
CA ARG A 78 -14.98 19.07 -28.51
C ARG A 78 -14.19 20.28 -28.01
N ASP A 79 -14.47 21.47 -28.53
CA ASP A 79 -13.69 22.70 -28.27
C ASP A 79 -14.30 23.61 -27.18
N ILE A 80 -15.10 23.05 -26.26
CA ILE A 80 -15.75 23.83 -25.20
C ILE A 80 -14.81 23.97 -24.00
N ASN A 81 -14.58 25.23 -23.57
CA ASN A 81 -13.86 25.55 -22.34
C ASN A 81 -14.70 25.17 -21.11
N LEU A 82 -14.61 23.92 -20.67
CA LEU A 82 -15.28 23.39 -19.48
C LEU A 82 -14.51 23.79 -18.22
N ARG A 83 -15.06 24.72 -17.44
CA ARG A 83 -14.55 25.08 -16.11
C ARG A 83 -15.23 24.18 -15.07
N LEU A 84 -14.58 23.07 -14.74
CA LEU A 84 -15.10 22.06 -13.81
C LEU A 84 -15.12 22.60 -12.37
N ASP A 85 -16.26 22.45 -11.69
CA ASP A 85 -16.38 22.77 -10.27
C ASP A 85 -15.64 21.72 -9.41
N THR A 86 -15.02 22.18 -8.34
CA THR A 86 -14.19 21.35 -7.45
C THR A 86 -14.85 21.20 -6.08
N SER A 87 -15.00 19.97 -5.60
CA SER A 87 -15.46 19.67 -4.24
C SER A 87 -14.42 18.88 -3.45
N PRO A 88 -14.29 19.09 -2.12
CA PRO A 88 -13.41 18.27 -1.29
C PRO A 88 -13.86 16.80 -1.31
N ILE A 89 -12.90 15.87 -1.30
CA ILE A 89 -13.19 14.43 -1.28
C ILE A 89 -13.82 14.06 0.07
N THR A 90 -14.99 13.42 0.02
CA THR A 90 -15.65 12.87 1.21
C THR A 90 -15.34 11.39 1.37
N ALA A 91 -15.48 10.86 2.60
CA ALA A 91 -15.24 9.45 2.89
C ALA A 91 -16.16 8.50 2.09
N VAL A 92 -17.34 8.96 1.70
CA VAL A 92 -18.29 8.20 0.87
C VAL A 92 -17.77 8.05 -0.56
N ASP A 93 -17.17 9.11 -1.11
CA ASP A 93 -16.58 9.10 -2.45
C ASP A 93 -15.33 8.21 -2.50
N ALA A 94 -14.55 8.21 -1.42
CA ALA A 94 -13.36 7.39 -1.30
C ALA A 94 -13.67 5.88 -1.20
N LEU A 95 -14.84 5.52 -0.65
CA LEU A 95 -15.31 4.14 -0.53
C LEU A 95 -15.50 3.45 -1.89
N VAL A 96 -15.71 4.24 -2.95
CA VAL A 96 -15.88 3.74 -4.32
C VAL A 96 -14.56 3.18 -4.88
N LEU A 97 -13.41 3.57 -4.32
CA LEU A 97 -12.12 3.04 -4.75
C LEU A 97 -11.97 1.58 -4.31
N ARG A 98 -11.69 0.69 -5.27
CA ARG A 98 -11.60 -0.76 -5.06
C ARG A 98 -10.66 -1.20 -3.92
N TYR A 99 -9.59 -0.44 -3.68
CA TYR A 99 -8.56 -0.77 -2.69
C TYR A 99 -8.64 0.10 -1.42
N PHE A 100 -9.67 0.96 -1.30
CA PHE A 100 -9.77 1.89 -0.19
C PHE A 100 -9.87 1.20 1.17
N LEU A 101 -10.68 0.15 1.27
CA LEU A 101 -10.83 -0.59 2.52
C LEU A 101 -9.53 -1.29 2.95
N GLU A 102 -8.80 -1.89 2.01
CA GLU A 102 -7.51 -2.54 2.26
C GLU A 102 -6.45 -1.52 2.69
N TYR A 103 -6.40 -0.38 1.99
CA TYR A 103 -5.55 0.76 2.34
C TYR A 103 -5.84 1.28 3.75
N GLN A 104 -7.13 1.51 4.05
CA GLN A 104 -7.56 2.03 5.34
C GLN A 104 -7.08 1.13 6.47
N TRP A 105 -7.33 -0.18 6.32
CA TRP A 105 -6.99 -1.16 7.32
C TRP A 105 -5.48 -1.29 7.51
N PHE A 106 -4.70 -1.28 6.42
CA PHE A 106 -3.24 -1.37 6.46
C PHE A 106 -2.60 -0.18 7.18
N VAL A 107 -3.01 1.05 6.83
CA VAL A 107 -2.46 2.28 7.42
C VAL A 107 -2.85 2.40 8.89
N ASP A 108 -4.12 2.14 9.22
CA ASP A 108 -4.55 2.18 10.61
C ASP A 108 -3.80 1.14 11.45
N PHE A 109 -3.66 -0.10 10.95
CA PHE A 109 -2.89 -1.15 11.62
C PHE A 109 -1.43 -0.75 11.85
N ALA A 110 -0.76 -0.15 10.85
CA ALA A 110 0.62 0.30 10.98
C ALA A 110 0.78 1.39 12.05
N VAL A 111 -0.16 2.33 12.15
CA VAL A 111 -0.17 3.36 13.21
C VAL A 111 -0.36 2.72 14.58
N TYR A 112 -1.30 1.78 14.73
CA TYR A 112 -1.48 1.07 15.99
C TYR A 112 -0.25 0.24 16.38
N ALA A 113 0.35 -0.47 15.43
CA ALA A 113 1.57 -1.25 15.66
C ALA A 113 2.75 -0.34 16.08
N ALA A 114 2.92 0.81 15.43
CA ALA A 114 3.93 1.79 15.80
C ALA A 114 3.67 2.37 17.20
N ALA A 115 2.42 2.69 17.55
CA ALA A 115 2.06 3.16 18.88
C ALA A 115 2.35 2.11 19.97
N VAL A 116 2.00 0.84 19.71
CA VAL A 116 2.31 -0.27 20.62
C VAL A 116 3.83 -0.44 20.76
N TYR A 117 4.58 -0.38 19.66
CA TYR A 117 6.03 -0.49 19.68
C TYR A 117 6.69 0.64 20.49
N VAL A 118 6.32 1.89 20.23
CA VAL A 118 6.82 3.05 20.98
C VAL A 118 6.47 2.93 22.47
N PHE A 119 5.27 2.47 22.79
CA PHE A 119 4.87 2.21 24.17
C PHE A 119 5.73 1.11 24.81
N THR A 120 5.97 0.00 24.10
CA THR A 120 6.81 -1.09 24.61
C THR A 120 8.24 -0.65 24.83
N GLU A 121 8.84 0.10 23.90
CA GLU A 121 10.20 0.65 24.06
C GLU A 121 10.25 1.66 25.23
N GLY A 122 9.27 2.55 25.33
CA GLY A 122 9.15 3.47 26.47
C GLY A 122 9.02 2.73 27.80
N TYR A 123 8.29 1.62 27.84
CA TYR A 123 8.18 0.76 29.02
C TYR A 123 9.52 0.07 29.37
N TYR A 124 10.26 -0.43 28.36
CA TYR A 124 11.59 -1.00 28.58
C TYR A 124 12.58 0.04 29.13
N CYS A 125 12.55 1.28 28.63
CA CYS A 125 13.39 2.36 29.14
C CYS A 125 13.12 2.73 30.61
N LEU A 126 11.89 2.55 31.09
CA LEU A 126 11.47 2.98 32.44
C LEU A 126 11.50 1.86 33.49
N ALA A 127 11.20 0.62 33.10
CA ALA A 127 10.93 -0.47 34.05
C ALA A 127 11.96 -1.62 34.02
N ASP A 128 12.95 -1.58 33.13
CA ASP A 128 14.00 -2.59 32.88
C ASP A 128 13.56 -4.07 33.14
N PRO A 129 12.50 -4.57 32.47
CA PRO A 129 12.02 -5.93 32.69
C PRO A 129 12.86 -6.95 31.92
N GLN A 130 13.86 -7.53 32.58
CA GLN A 130 14.85 -8.49 32.04
C GLN A 130 14.29 -9.85 31.56
N LYS A 131 12.98 -10.11 31.62
CA LYS A 131 12.40 -11.45 31.36
C LYS A 131 11.16 -11.52 30.49
N GLU A 132 10.66 -10.41 29.96
CA GLU A 132 9.49 -10.43 29.06
C GLU A 132 9.89 -10.33 27.59
N THR A 133 9.30 -11.16 26.73
CA THR A 133 9.43 -11.08 25.26
C THR A 133 8.78 -9.81 24.74
N ASN A 134 9.51 -8.98 23.98
CA ASN A 134 9.01 -7.71 23.46
C ASN A 134 7.84 -7.93 22.48
N ILE A 135 6.61 -7.76 22.97
CA ILE A 135 5.38 -7.91 22.19
C ILE A 135 5.32 -6.87 21.06
N GLY A 136 5.95 -5.69 21.21
CA GLY A 136 6.03 -4.68 20.17
C GLY A 136 6.69 -5.21 18.90
N VAL A 137 7.72 -6.05 19.02
CA VAL A 137 8.38 -6.71 17.89
C VAL A 137 7.42 -7.65 17.15
N LEU A 138 6.50 -8.32 17.86
CA LEU A 138 5.47 -9.16 17.24
C LEU A 138 4.50 -8.33 16.39
N TRP A 139 4.09 -7.15 16.87
CA TRP A 139 3.25 -6.22 16.09
C TRP A 139 3.98 -5.68 14.86
N CYS A 140 5.27 -5.38 14.97
CA CYS A 140 6.11 -5.04 13.83
C CYS A 140 6.17 -6.19 12.81
N LEU A 141 6.37 -7.43 13.27
CA LEU A 141 6.39 -8.62 12.41
C LEU A 141 5.06 -8.82 11.68
N LEU A 142 3.93 -8.66 12.38
CA LEU A 142 2.60 -8.71 11.77
C LEU A 142 2.42 -7.61 10.72
N THR A 143 2.95 -6.42 10.96
CA THR A 143 2.92 -5.31 9.99
C THR A 143 3.70 -5.68 8.74
N VAL A 144 4.88 -6.29 8.87
CA VAL A 144 5.66 -6.80 7.73
C VAL A 144 4.88 -7.85 6.94
N VAL A 145 4.21 -8.79 7.62
CA VAL A 145 3.36 -9.80 6.96
C VAL A 145 2.21 -9.15 6.19
N PHE A 146 1.55 -8.14 6.75
CA PHE A 146 0.51 -7.39 6.03
C PHE A 146 1.07 -6.63 4.82
N SER A 147 2.25 -6.03 4.94
CA SER A 147 2.93 -5.38 3.82
C SER A 147 3.18 -6.37 2.68
N VAL A 148 3.70 -7.56 2.98
CA VAL A 148 3.92 -8.63 1.99
C VAL A 148 2.61 -9.05 1.33
N LYS A 149 1.51 -9.18 2.10
CA LYS A 149 0.18 -9.46 1.55
C LYS A 149 -0.26 -8.38 0.56
N VAL A 150 -0.14 -7.10 0.91
CA VAL A 150 -0.51 -5.98 0.04
C VAL A 150 0.33 -6.00 -1.24
N PHE A 151 1.64 -6.22 -1.13
CA PHE A 151 2.51 -6.37 -2.30
C PHE A 151 2.08 -7.52 -3.20
N PHE A 152 1.69 -8.66 -2.63
CA PHE A 152 1.19 -9.79 -3.41
C PHE A 152 -0.13 -9.46 -4.12
N THR A 153 -1.07 -8.76 -3.46
CA THR A 153 -2.33 -8.31 -4.06
C THR A 153 -2.08 -7.38 -5.25
N VAL A 154 -1.17 -6.42 -5.08
CA VAL A 154 -0.77 -5.45 -6.10
C VAL A 154 -0.08 -6.18 -7.27
N MET A 155 0.86 -7.07 -6.97
CA MET A 155 1.55 -7.88 -7.98
C MET A 155 0.57 -8.72 -8.81
N ARG A 156 -0.37 -9.40 -8.13
CA ARG A 156 -1.42 -10.19 -8.80
C ARG A 156 -2.29 -9.32 -9.70
N HIS A 157 -2.53 -8.06 -9.34
CA HIS A 157 -3.29 -7.14 -10.16
C HIS A 157 -2.54 -6.79 -11.45
N TYR A 158 -1.25 -6.45 -11.36
CA TYR A 158 -0.43 -6.15 -12.53
C TYR A 158 -0.28 -7.36 -13.47
N PHE A 159 -0.05 -8.55 -12.90
CA PHE A 159 0.02 -9.79 -13.69
C PHE A 159 -1.31 -10.20 -14.32
N ARG A 160 -2.44 -9.66 -13.86
CA ARG A 160 -3.76 -9.87 -14.47
C ARG A 160 -4.16 -8.79 -15.47
N SER A 161 -3.45 -7.64 -15.49
CA SER A 161 -3.72 -6.54 -16.42
C SER A 161 -3.58 -7.01 -17.87
N GLU A 162 -4.54 -6.70 -18.74
CA GLU A 162 -4.58 -7.17 -20.14
C GLU A 162 -3.40 -6.62 -20.97
N GLU A 163 -2.80 -5.52 -20.52
CA GLU A 163 -1.65 -4.88 -21.15
C GLU A 163 -0.36 -5.64 -20.81
N GLY A 164 0.21 -6.33 -21.82
CA GLY A 164 1.46 -7.10 -21.65
C GLY A 164 2.67 -6.25 -21.24
N GLY A 165 2.65 -4.94 -21.47
CA GLY A 165 3.73 -4.00 -21.12
C GLY A 165 3.94 -3.83 -19.62
N GLU A 166 2.87 -3.79 -18.82
CA GLU A 166 3.00 -3.64 -17.35
C GLU A 166 3.68 -4.88 -16.74
N ARG A 167 3.34 -6.07 -17.27
CA ARG A 167 3.90 -7.35 -16.81
C ARG A 167 5.37 -7.50 -17.15
N SER A 168 5.76 -7.12 -18.37
CA SER A 168 7.15 -7.23 -18.82
C SER A 168 8.06 -6.29 -18.04
N VAL A 169 7.64 -5.04 -17.78
CA VAL A 169 8.40 -4.08 -16.96
C VAL A 169 8.55 -4.59 -15.52
N CYS A 170 7.50 -5.15 -14.94
CA CYS A 170 7.61 -5.74 -13.60
C CYS A 170 8.61 -6.90 -13.54
N LEU A 171 8.62 -7.76 -14.57
CA LEU A 171 9.51 -8.92 -14.65
C LEU A 171 10.97 -8.53 -14.91
N THR A 172 11.23 -7.50 -15.74
CA THR A 172 12.59 -7.02 -15.99
C THR A 172 13.22 -6.46 -14.72
N PHE A 173 12.47 -5.69 -13.93
CA PHE A 173 12.96 -5.21 -12.63
C PHE A 173 13.13 -6.36 -11.62
N ALA A 174 12.22 -7.34 -11.60
CA ALA A 174 12.40 -8.53 -10.77
C ALA A 174 13.75 -9.23 -11.05
N PHE A 175 14.08 -9.40 -12.33
CA PHE A 175 15.34 -10.01 -12.76
C PHE A 175 16.55 -9.12 -12.46
N PHE A 176 16.44 -7.81 -12.66
CA PHE A 176 17.48 -6.84 -12.31
C PHE A 176 17.83 -6.89 -10.81
N PHE A 177 16.83 -6.85 -9.93
CA PHE A 177 17.05 -6.96 -8.48
C PHE A 177 17.50 -8.35 -8.05
N LEU A 178 17.10 -9.41 -8.77
CA LEU A 178 17.64 -10.75 -8.55
C LEU A 178 19.15 -10.80 -8.84
N LEU A 179 19.58 -10.25 -9.98
CA LEU A 179 21.01 -10.17 -10.31
C LEU A 179 21.78 -9.34 -9.29
N LEU A 180 21.23 -8.19 -8.87
CA LEU A 180 21.84 -7.34 -7.87
C LEU A 180 21.97 -8.05 -6.51
N ALA A 181 20.92 -8.77 -6.08
CA ALA A 181 20.95 -9.56 -4.85
C ALA A 181 21.93 -10.73 -4.93
N MET A 182 22.02 -11.40 -6.08
CA MET A 182 23.02 -12.45 -6.31
C MET A 182 24.44 -11.90 -6.24
N VAL A 183 24.71 -10.73 -6.84
CA VAL A 183 26.01 -10.05 -6.73
C VAL A 183 26.29 -9.67 -5.27
N ALA A 184 25.32 -9.11 -4.56
CA ALA A 184 25.47 -8.74 -3.15
C ALA A 184 25.80 -9.94 -2.26
N LEU A 185 25.21 -11.12 -2.53
CA LEU A 185 25.52 -12.36 -1.79
C LEU A 185 26.88 -12.98 -2.14
N VAL A 186 27.44 -12.68 -3.32
CA VAL A 186 28.76 -13.17 -3.73
C VAL A 186 29.87 -12.31 -3.13
N ILE A 187 29.61 -11.03 -2.90
CA ILE A 187 30.56 -10.12 -2.23
C ILE A 187 30.72 -10.57 -0.77
N ARG A 188 31.96 -10.63 -0.30
CA ARG A 188 32.27 -11.00 1.09
C ARG A 188 31.63 -10.01 2.05
N GLU A 189 31.03 -10.51 3.13
CA GLU A 189 30.37 -9.69 4.15
C GLU A 189 31.30 -8.66 4.79
N ASP A 190 32.61 -8.93 4.79
CA ASP A 190 33.69 -8.02 5.20
C ASP A 190 33.61 -6.62 4.56
N TYR A 191 33.01 -6.52 3.37
CA TYR A 191 32.85 -5.25 2.65
C TYR A 191 31.46 -4.61 2.78
N LEU A 192 30.44 -5.39 3.14
CA LEU A 192 29.04 -4.96 3.09
C LEU A 192 28.39 -4.76 4.47
N GLU A 193 29.07 -5.12 5.56
CA GLU A 193 28.64 -4.94 6.96
C GLU A 193 27.18 -5.37 7.24
N PHE A 194 26.61 -6.29 6.46
CA PHE A 194 25.20 -6.67 6.57
C PHE A 194 24.88 -7.49 7.82
N GLY A 195 25.90 -8.10 8.46
CA GLY A 195 25.71 -8.93 9.65
C GLY A 195 24.85 -10.18 9.39
N LEU A 196 24.86 -10.70 8.15
CA LEU A 196 24.02 -11.82 7.75
C LEU A 196 24.61 -13.15 8.23
N GLU A 197 25.93 -13.33 8.16
CA GLU A 197 26.66 -14.48 8.70
C GLU A 197 26.50 -14.60 10.23
N PRO A 198 26.69 -13.56 11.07
CA PRO A 198 26.50 -13.68 12.51
C PRO A 198 25.03 -13.95 12.90
N GLY A 199 24.08 -13.33 12.21
CA GLY A 199 22.65 -13.62 12.40
C GLY A 199 22.31 -15.08 12.06
N LEU A 200 22.78 -15.54 10.89
CA LEU A 200 22.59 -16.92 10.44
C LEU A 200 23.31 -17.93 11.34
N ALA A 201 24.48 -17.58 11.86
CA ALA A 201 25.23 -18.40 12.81
C ALA A 201 24.42 -18.61 14.10
N SER A 202 23.84 -17.53 14.65
CA SER A 202 22.98 -17.59 15.84
C SER A 202 21.71 -18.40 15.61
N VAL A 203 21.04 -18.23 14.46
CA VAL A 203 19.88 -19.07 14.11
C VAL A 203 20.31 -20.52 13.95
N SER A 204 21.44 -20.78 13.28
CA SER A 204 21.93 -22.13 13.03
C SER A 204 22.34 -22.87 14.31
N SER A 205 22.93 -22.19 15.30
CA SER A 205 23.31 -22.81 16.58
C SER A 205 22.08 -23.19 17.41
N ASN A 206 21.05 -22.33 17.41
CA ASN A 206 19.75 -22.65 18.02
C ASN A 206 19.07 -23.82 17.30
N LEU A 207 19.13 -23.85 15.96
CA LEU A 207 18.55 -24.96 15.17
C LEU A 207 19.32 -26.26 15.37
N GLU A 208 20.65 -26.22 15.51
CA GLU A 208 21.50 -27.38 15.70
C GLU A 208 21.13 -28.15 16.99
N GLY A 209 20.80 -27.43 18.07
CA GLY A 209 20.30 -28.05 19.31
C GLY A 209 19.01 -28.86 19.11
N ILE A 210 18.11 -28.37 18.25
CA ILE A 210 16.83 -29.04 17.93
C ILE A 210 17.05 -30.18 16.92
N LEU A 211 17.93 -29.99 15.94
CA LEU A 211 18.24 -30.96 14.89
C LEU A 211 19.03 -32.16 15.41
N LYS A 212 19.95 -31.96 16.36
CA LYS A 212 20.71 -33.05 17.00
C LYS A 212 19.80 -34.03 17.74
N GLN A 213 18.71 -33.57 18.33
CA GLN A 213 17.69 -34.45 18.92
C GLN A 213 16.99 -35.34 17.88
N ARG A 214 17.03 -34.96 16.60
CA ARG A 214 16.31 -35.64 15.50
C ARG A 214 17.23 -36.36 14.49
N GLY A 215 18.55 -36.30 14.66
CA GLY A 215 19.53 -37.00 13.82
C GLY A 215 19.67 -36.46 12.39
N TRP A 216 19.27 -35.22 12.13
CA TRP A 216 19.36 -34.59 10.80
C TRP A 216 20.52 -33.59 10.73
N GLU A 217 21.75 -34.08 10.59
CA GLU A 217 22.92 -33.19 10.44
C GLU A 217 23.05 -32.59 9.03
N TRP A 218 22.56 -33.30 8.01
CA TRP A 218 22.60 -32.85 6.61
C TRP A 218 21.67 -31.66 6.31
N THR A 219 20.70 -31.37 7.17
CA THR A 219 19.74 -30.27 6.97
C THR A 219 20.31 -28.90 7.31
N LEU A 220 21.40 -28.82 8.08
CA LEU A 220 22.01 -27.55 8.47
C LEU A 220 22.62 -26.76 7.28
N PRO A 221 23.47 -27.36 6.41
CA PRO A 221 23.96 -26.65 5.22
C PRO A 221 22.83 -26.34 4.24
N LEU A 222 21.83 -27.23 4.12
CA LEU A 222 20.66 -27.01 3.26
C LEU A 222 19.82 -25.81 3.75
N ALA A 223 19.62 -25.68 5.06
CA ALA A 223 18.90 -24.55 5.65
C ALA A 223 19.64 -23.22 5.44
N LYS A 224 20.97 -23.21 5.56
CA LYS A 224 21.80 -22.02 5.27
C LYS A 224 21.68 -21.60 3.81
N LEU A 225 21.74 -22.55 2.87
CA LEU A 225 21.53 -22.28 1.44
C LEU A 225 20.12 -21.77 1.16
N ALA A 226 19.10 -22.43 1.73
CA ALA A 226 17.70 -22.06 1.56
C ALA A 226 17.41 -20.65 2.10
N PHE A 227 18.04 -20.25 3.21
CA PHE A 227 17.94 -18.89 3.74
C PHE A 227 18.55 -17.86 2.79
N LYS A 228 19.76 -18.10 2.27
CA LYS A 228 20.41 -17.22 1.29
C LYS A 228 19.57 -17.09 0.01
N LEU A 229 19.07 -18.20 -0.54
CA LEU A 229 18.17 -18.19 -1.70
C LEU A 229 16.84 -17.50 -1.41
N GLY A 230 16.27 -17.70 -0.22
CA GLY A 230 15.06 -17.04 0.23
C GLY A 230 15.22 -15.52 0.30
N LEU A 231 16.37 -15.03 0.77
CA LEU A 231 16.69 -13.61 0.81
C LEU A 231 16.77 -13.02 -0.61
N VAL A 232 17.45 -13.69 -1.54
CA VAL A 232 17.52 -13.26 -2.96
C VAL A 232 16.13 -13.21 -3.59
N ALA A 233 15.31 -14.25 -3.36
CA ALA A 233 13.95 -14.30 -3.86
C ALA A 233 13.10 -13.16 -3.27
N LEU A 234 13.25 -12.87 -1.98
CA LEU A 234 12.56 -11.76 -1.33
C LEU A 234 13.01 -10.39 -1.89
N CYS A 235 14.31 -10.18 -2.10
CA CYS A 235 14.84 -8.96 -2.70
C CYS A 235 14.32 -8.76 -4.14
N SER A 236 14.32 -9.81 -4.94
CA SER A 236 13.75 -9.79 -6.30
C SER A 236 12.26 -9.47 -6.27
N PHE A 237 11.51 -10.13 -5.39
CA PHE A 237 10.07 -9.91 -5.23
C PHE A 237 9.75 -8.48 -4.78
N LEU A 238 10.46 -7.95 -3.77
CA LEU A 238 10.29 -6.59 -3.29
C LEU A 238 10.69 -5.55 -4.34
N GLY A 239 11.80 -5.79 -5.05
CA GLY A 239 12.24 -4.93 -6.15
C GLY A 239 11.20 -4.84 -7.26
N ALA A 240 10.60 -5.97 -7.65
CA ALA A 240 9.53 -6.01 -8.62
C ALA A 240 8.27 -5.26 -8.13
N CYS A 241 7.87 -5.51 -6.88
CA CYS A 241 6.68 -4.90 -6.27
C CYS A 241 6.80 -3.39 -6.09
N LEU A 242 7.99 -2.86 -5.82
CA LEU A 242 8.18 -1.44 -5.49
C LEU A 242 8.49 -0.59 -6.73
N THR A 243 9.21 -1.12 -7.71
CA THR A 243 9.75 -0.30 -8.81
C THR A 243 8.66 0.15 -9.77
N PHE A 244 7.77 -0.76 -10.18
CA PHE A 244 6.72 -0.39 -11.14
C PHE A 244 5.72 0.63 -10.55
N PRO A 245 5.15 0.43 -9.34
CA PRO A 245 4.34 1.46 -8.69
C PRO A 245 5.10 2.75 -8.43
N GLY A 246 6.39 2.65 -8.05
CA GLY A 246 7.25 3.81 -7.82
C GLY A 246 7.43 4.66 -9.08
N LEU A 247 7.69 4.03 -10.23
CA LEU A 247 7.79 4.73 -11.52
C LEU A 247 6.46 5.37 -11.92
N ARG A 248 5.34 4.65 -11.76
CA ARG A 248 4.01 5.18 -12.08
C ARG A 248 3.66 6.36 -11.17
N LEU A 249 3.96 6.25 -9.88
CA LEU A 249 3.78 7.33 -8.92
C LEU A 249 4.64 8.55 -9.30
N ALA A 250 5.91 8.34 -9.62
CA ALA A 250 6.81 9.41 -10.04
C ALA A 250 6.32 10.11 -11.33
N GLN A 251 5.84 9.34 -12.31
CA GLN A 251 5.24 9.90 -13.53
C GLN A 251 3.99 10.73 -13.21
N THR A 252 3.08 10.22 -12.37
CA THR A 252 1.88 10.97 -11.98
C THR A 252 2.23 12.26 -11.22
N HIS A 253 3.25 12.24 -10.36
CA HIS A 253 3.74 13.44 -9.68
C HIS A 253 4.33 14.45 -10.67
N LEU A 254 5.13 13.98 -11.62
CA LEU A 254 5.76 14.85 -12.62
C LEU A 254 4.71 15.48 -13.54
N ASP A 255 3.70 14.72 -13.97
CA ASP A 255 2.59 15.24 -14.77
C ASP A 255 1.74 16.23 -13.98
N ALA A 256 1.49 15.98 -12.69
CA ALA A 256 0.82 16.94 -11.81
C ALA A 256 1.62 18.26 -11.70
N LEU A 257 2.95 18.18 -11.53
CA LEU A 257 3.81 19.37 -11.48
C LEU A 257 3.81 20.14 -12.81
N ARG A 258 3.80 19.45 -13.95
CA ARG A 258 3.68 20.08 -15.28
C ARG A 258 2.34 20.78 -15.46
N MET A 259 1.25 20.17 -15.04
CA MET A 259 -0.09 20.79 -15.11
C MET A 259 -0.27 21.95 -14.13
N ALA A 260 0.46 21.94 -13.00
CA ALA A 260 0.47 23.00 -12.01
C ALA A 260 1.56 24.06 -12.24
N ALA A 261 2.31 23.99 -13.36
CA ALA A 261 3.42 24.90 -13.66
C ALA A 261 3.02 26.38 -13.65
N ASP A 262 1.77 26.69 -14.00
CA ASP A 262 1.23 28.05 -14.01
C ASP A 262 0.71 28.54 -12.63
N LYS A 263 0.77 27.71 -11.58
CA LYS A 263 0.25 28.01 -10.24
C LYS A 263 1.25 27.59 -9.14
N PRO A 264 2.23 28.45 -8.81
CA PRO A 264 3.33 28.10 -7.91
C PRO A 264 2.87 27.81 -6.46
N LEU A 265 1.75 28.38 -6.02
CA LEU A 265 1.21 28.17 -4.66
C LEU A 265 0.57 26.78 -4.45
N THR A 266 0.27 26.06 -5.53
CA THR A 266 -0.32 24.70 -5.47
C THR A 266 0.71 23.58 -5.70
N GLN A 267 2.00 23.91 -5.85
CA GLN A 267 3.09 22.94 -6.07
C GLN A 267 3.72 22.43 -4.77
N LEU A 268 3.34 22.99 -3.61
CA LEU A 268 3.84 22.67 -2.28
C LEU A 268 2.89 21.69 -1.57
#